data_AF-A0A7V8FFT7-F1
#
_entry.id   AF-A0A7V8FFT7-F1
#
_cell.length_a   1.000
_cell.length_b   1.000
_cell.length_c   1.000
_cell.angle_alpha   90.00
_cell.angle_beta   90.00
_cell.angle_gamma   90.00
#
_symmetry.space_group_name_H-M   'P 1'
#
loop_
_entity.id
_entity.type
_entity.pdbx_description
1 polymer ?
#
loop_
_entity_poly.entity_id
_entity_poly.type
_entity_poly.pdbx_seq_one_letter_code
_entity_poly.pdbx_strand_id
1 'polypeptide(L)'
;MNAQPSALQQQAQQLSTSVTRPIPGSRKIHVPGSRPDLRMPMREIALTRTPTLFGGEENAPLTVYDTSGPYTDPDARIDLSTGLPALRRGWIEERGDTEALAGLSSAFGRAREHDARLDAVRFPARVQPRRAQAGANVTQMNYARRGTITPEMEFAAIRENQRLDAIRDAGLLQQHPGQSFGASIQKIITPEFVRDEIARGRAVLPNNINHPESEPMIIGRNFLTKINANIGNSAVSSGIAEEVEKLVWAIRWGATR
;
A
#
# COMPACT_ATOMS: atom_id res chain seq x y z
N MET A 1 19.63 -6.91 -31.16
CA MET A 1 18.45 -7.75 -31.47
C MET A 1 17.28 -7.16 -30.70
N ASN A 2 16.38 -6.44 -31.39
CA ASN A 2 15.17 -5.90 -30.77
C ASN A 2 14.13 -7.02 -30.77
N ALA A 3 14.04 -7.77 -29.67
CA ALA A 3 12.96 -8.72 -29.48
C ALA A 3 11.63 -7.94 -29.51
N GLN A 4 10.70 -8.34 -30.38
CA GLN A 4 9.39 -7.71 -30.40
C GLN A 4 8.69 -7.96 -29.06
N PRO A 5 8.11 -6.93 -28.43
CA PRO A 5 7.42 -7.10 -27.16
C PRO A 5 6.25 -8.07 -27.34
N SER A 6 6.11 -9.02 -26.40
CA SER A 6 5.01 -9.98 -26.37
C SER A 6 3.66 -9.27 -26.31
N ALA A 7 2.58 -9.95 -26.72
CA ALA A 7 1.23 -9.40 -26.63
C ALA A 7 0.88 -8.90 -25.21
N LEU A 8 1.40 -9.60 -24.18
CA LEU A 8 1.28 -9.19 -22.78
C LEU A 8 2.07 -7.91 -22.49
N GLN A 9 3.27 -7.74 -23.05
CA GLN A 9 4.06 -6.51 -22.92
C GLN A 9 3.38 -5.32 -23.63
N GLN A 10 2.74 -5.55 -24.78
CA GLN A 10 2.00 -4.51 -25.51
C GLN A 10 0.73 -4.10 -24.74
N GLN A 11 -0.03 -5.05 -24.20
CA GLN A 11 -1.19 -4.78 -23.33
C GLN A 11 -0.79 -4.17 -21.99
N ALA A 12 0.34 -4.61 -21.41
CA ALA A 12 0.93 -4.09 -20.17
C ALA A 12 1.36 -2.62 -20.27
N GLN A 13 1.78 -2.19 -21.46
CA GLN A 13 2.14 -0.80 -21.75
C GLN A 13 0.91 0.12 -21.89
N GLN A 14 -0.28 -0.43 -22.01
CA GLN A 14 -1.53 0.31 -22.24
C GLN A 14 -2.42 0.36 -21.00
N LEU A 15 -1.85 0.72 -19.84
CA LEU A 15 -2.70 1.26 -18.78
C LEU A 15 -3.22 2.63 -19.23
N SER A 16 -4.54 2.82 -19.14
CA SER A 16 -5.15 4.09 -19.51
C SER A 16 -4.53 5.25 -18.70
N THR A 17 -4.20 6.35 -19.39
CA THR A 17 -3.76 7.60 -18.74
C THR A 17 -4.80 8.12 -17.74
N SER A 18 -6.06 7.72 -17.87
CA SER A 18 -7.12 8.07 -16.91
C SER A 18 -6.85 7.52 -15.50
N VAL A 19 -6.17 6.36 -15.40
CA VAL A 19 -5.94 5.66 -14.13
C VAL A 19 -4.54 5.89 -13.56
N THR A 20 -3.58 6.31 -14.40
CA THR A 20 -2.18 6.56 -14.04
C THR A 20 -1.79 8.04 -13.88
N ARG A 21 -2.72 8.98 -14.08
CA ARG A 21 -2.50 10.41 -13.83
C ARG A 21 -2.75 10.80 -12.37
N PRO A 22 -2.19 11.92 -11.86
CA PRO A 22 -2.55 12.45 -10.55
C PRO A 22 -4.07 12.58 -10.36
N ILE A 23 -4.54 12.44 -9.12
CA ILE A 23 -5.96 12.64 -8.80
C ILE A 23 -6.26 14.15 -8.89
N PRO A 24 -7.23 14.58 -9.72
CA PRO A 24 -7.50 16.00 -9.92
C PRO A 24 -7.68 16.80 -8.62
N GLY A 25 -7.09 17.99 -8.57
CA GLY A 25 -7.11 18.86 -7.37
C GLY A 25 -6.18 18.41 -6.25
N SER A 26 -5.37 17.36 -6.45
CA SER A 26 -4.41 16.88 -5.45
C SER A 26 -3.08 16.47 -6.06
N ARG A 27 -2.05 16.37 -5.21
CA ARG A 27 -0.74 15.83 -5.55
C ARG A 27 -0.34 14.72 -4.60
N LYS A 28 0.39 13.72 -5.10
CA LYS A 28 1.05 12.72 -4.26
C LYS A 28 2.10 13.42 -3.39
N ILE A 29 2.19 13.01 -2.13
CA ILE A 29 3.28 13.35 -1.24
C ILE A 29 3.79 12.10 -0.53
N HIS A 30 5.01 12.18 -0.02
CA HIS A 30 5.63 11.13 0.77
C HIS A 30 6.10 11.70 2.10
N VAL A 31 5.51 11.22 3.20
CA VAL A 31 5.92 11.63 4.54
C VAL A 31 7.12 10.77 4.96
N PRO A 32 8.24 11.36 5.41
CA PRO A 32 9.38 10.58 5.87
C PRO A 32 9.09 9.91 7.22
N GLY A 33 9.63 8.72 7.42
CA GLY A 33 9.68 8.03 8.72
C GLY A 33 11.04 8.19 9.38
N SER A 34 11.31 7.33 10.36
CA SER A 34 12.57 7.27 11.13
C SER A 34 13.79 6.91 10.27
N ARG A 35 13.58 6.29 9.11
CA ARG A 35 14.64 5.82 8.19
C ARG A 35 14.39 6.30 6.74
N PRO A 36 15.43 6.49 5.92
CA PRO A 36 15.30 7.07 4.58
C PRO A 36 14.39 6.30 3.62
N ASP A 37 14.27 5.00 3.81
CA ASP A 37 13.43 4.08 3.03
C ASP A 37 11.97 3.99 3.54
N LEU A 38 11.65 4.60 4.69
CA LEU A 38 10.27 4.78 5.14
C LEU A 38 9.70 6.08 4.59
N ARG A 39 8.87 5.95 3.54
CA ARG A 39 8.18 7.06 2.88
C ARG A 39 6.71 6.72 2.73
N MET A 40 5.86 7.32 3.55
CA MET A 40 4.43 6.99 3.62
C MET A 40 3.66 7.82 2.60
N PRO A 41 2.98 7.18 1.63
CA PRO A 41 2.25 7.87 0.60
C PRO A 41 0.95 8.43 1.17
N MET A 42 0.71 9.71 0.86
CA MET A 42 -0.52 10.43 1.10
C MET A 42 -0.78 11.33 -0.11
N ARG A 43 -1.90 12.05 -0.12
CA ARG A 43 -2.11 13.13 -1.09
C ARG A 43 -2.52 14.41 -0.40
N GLU A 44 -2.07 15.52 -0.96
CA GLU A 44 -2.42 16.86 -0.51
C GLU A 44 -3.43 17.48 -1.48
N ILE A 45 -4.53 17.99 -0.95
CA ILE A 45 -5.53 18.77 -1.68
C ILE A 45 -5.20 20.24 -1.46
N ALA A 46 -4.96 20.97 -2.55
CA ALA A 46 -4.78 22.41 -2.47
C ALA A 46 -6.12 23.08 -2.15
N LEU A 47 -6.14 23.94 -1.15
CA LEU A 47 -7.32 24.69 -0.75
C LEU A 47 -7.28 26.09 -1.39
N THR A 48 -8.41 26.56 -1.88
CA THR A 48 -8.53 27.92 -2.41
C THR A 48 -8.34 28.94 -1.29
N ARG A 49 -7.69 30.07 -1.58
CA ARG A 49 -7.55 31.21 -0.66
C ARG A 49 -8.92 31.67 -0.15
N THR A 50 -9.06 31.87 1.16
CA THR A 50 -10.28 32.44 1.77
C THR A 50 -10.32 33.94 1.50
N PRO A 51 -11.34 34.50 0.83
CA PRO A 51 -11.44 35.94 0.64
C PRO A 51 -11.65 36.64 1.99
N THR A 52 -10.81 37.64 2.29
CA THR A 52 -10.94 38.51 3.47
C THR A 52 -10.89 39.97 3.03
N LEU A 53 -11.38 40.87 3.87
CA LEU A 53 -11.45 42.32 3.58
C LEU A 53 -10.09 42.94 3.18
N PHE A 54 -8.96 42.31 3.53
CA PHE A 54 -7.60 42.81 3.30
C PHE A 54 -6.74 41.88 2.42
N GLY A 55 -7.36 41.22 1.45
CA GLY A 55 -6.62 40.51 0.39
C GLY A 55 -6.68 38.99 0.47
N GLY A 56 -7.36 38.40 1.44
CA GLY A 56 -7.56 36.95 1.57
C GLY A 56 -6.46 36.21 2.31
N GLU A 57 -6.78 35.02 2.80
CA GLU A 57 -5.95 34.17 3.65
C GLU A 57 -5.62 32.86 2.91
N GLU A 58 -4.33 32.52 2.86
CA GLU A 58 -3.88 31.26 2.26
C GLU A 58 -4.20 30.09 3.19
N ASN A 59 -4.80 29.04 2.62
CA ASN A 59 -5.14 27.84 3.36
C ASN A 59 -4.06 26.79 3.15
N ALA A 60 -3.57 26.20 4.26
CA ALA A 60 -2.67 25.06 4.18
C ALA A 60 -3.35 23.88 3.44
N PRO A 61 -2.63 23.10 2.64
CA PRO A 61 -3.23 21.98 1.93
C PRO A 61 -3.73 20.92 2.91
N LEU A 62 -4.87 20.29 2.58
CA LEU A 62 -5.42 19.19 3.36
C LEU A 62 -4.73 17.89 2.97
N THR A 63 -4.02 17.28 3.91
CA THR A 63 -3.44 15.95 3.71
C THR A 63 -4.51 14.89 3.97
N VAL A 64 -4.64 13.92 3.07
CA VAL A 64 -5.57 12.80 3.21
C VAL A 64 -4.90 11.47 2.87
N TYR A 65 -5.46 10.40 3.42
CA TYR A 65 -5.08 9.03 3.11
C TYR A 65 -5.17 8.78 1.61
N ASP A 66 -4.17 8.07 1.07
CA ASP A 66 -4.11 7.74 -0.34
C ASP A 66 -3.68 6.29 -0.53
N THR A 67 -4.57 5.48 -1.10
CA THR A 67 -4.38 4.05 -1.40
C THR A 67 -3.99 3.80 -2.85
N SER A 68 -3.90 4.84 -3.68
CA SER A 68 -3.72 4.72 -5.12
C SER A 68 -2.35 4.20 -5.55
N GLY A 69 -1.42 4.03 -4.61
CA GLY A 69 -0.07 3.54 -4.84
C GLY A 69 0.74 4.48 -5.75
N PRO A 70 1.76 3.95 -6.44
CA PRO A 70 2.60 4.73 -7.35
C PRO A 70 1.86 5.18 -8.62
N TYR A 71 0.66 4.66 -8.90
CA TYR A 71 -0.08 4.98 -10.13
C TYR A 71 -0.56 6.43 -10.20
N THR A 72 -0.53 7.20 -9.12
CA THR A 72 -0.90 8.64 -9.15
C THR A 72 0.29 9.55 -8.88
N ASP A 73 1.48 8.95 -8.74
CA ASP A 73 2.74 9.67 -8.59
C ASP A 73 3.29 10.00 -9.98
N PRO A 74 3.40 11.29 -10.37
CA PRO A 74 3.93 11.67 -11.68
C PRO A 74 5.41 11.29 -11.87
N ASP A 75 6.14 11.05 -10.78
CA ASP A 75 7.55 10.67 -10.83
C ASP A 75 7.74 9.15 -10.94
N ALA A 76 6.66 8.37 -10.75
CA ALA A 76 6.71 6.92 -10.87
C ALA A 76 6.64 6.45 -12.33
N ARG A 77 7.50 5.49 -12.67
CA ARG A 77 7.42 4.76 -13.95
C ARG A 77 6.67 3.46 -13.74
N ILE A 78 5.51 3.32 -14.38
CA ILE A 78 4.69 2.12 -14.30
C ILE A 78 5.00 1.21 -15.49
N ASP A 79 5.57 0.05 -15.20
CA ASP A 79 5.78 -1.02 -16.17
C ASP A 79 5.25 -2.34 -15.57
N LEU A 80 4.14 -2.83 -16.12
CA LEU A 80 3.52 -4.06 -15.62
C LEU A 80 4.34 -5.32 -15.93
N SER A 81 5.30 -5.25 -16.85
CA SER A 81 6.20 -6.36 -17.15
C SER A 81 7.27 -6.55 -16.08
N THR A 82 7.71 -5.45 -15.45
CA THR A 82 8.66 -5.48 -14.32
C THR A 82 7.96 -5.52 -12.96
N GLY A 83 6.71 -5.07 -12.89
CA GLY A 83 5.97 -4.94 -11.65
C GLY A 83 6.32 -3.66 -10.88
N LEU A 84 5.67 -3.47 -9.73
CA LEU A 84 5.94 -2.34 -8.84
C LEU A 84 7.24 -2.52 -8.07
N PRO A 85 7.89 -1.42 -7.61
CA PRO A 85 9.03 -1.51 -6.72
C PRO A 85 8.74 -2.32 -5.46
N ALA A 86 9.67 -3.22 -5.10
CA ALA A 86 9.55 -4.08 -3.92
C ALA A 86 9.90 -3.33 -2.62
N LEU A 87 9.08 -2.34 -2.26
CA LEU A 87 9.25 -1.40 -1.14
C LEU A 87 9.75 -2.06 0.15
N ARG A 88 9.15 -3.20 0.52
CA ARG A 88 9.41 -3.90 1.79
C ARG A 88 10.53 -4.94 1.71
N ARG A 89 11.15 -5.14 0.54
CA ARG A 89 12.16 -6.22 0.34
C ARG A 89 13.29 -6.12 1.35
N GLY A 90 13.88 -4.93 1.49
CA GLY A 90 14.95 -4.67 2.45
C GLY A 90 14.54 -4.98 3.89
N TRP A 91 13.33 -4.57 4.30
CA TRP A 91 12.83 -4.80 5.66
C TRP A 91 12.63 -6.29 5.97
N ILE A 92 12.20 -7.06 4.97
CA ILE A 92 12.01 -8.51 5.10
C ILE A 92 13.36 -9.23 5.21
N GLU A 93 14.37 -8.78 4.46
CA GLU A 93 15.70 -9.38 4.46
C GLU A 93 16.50 -9.02 5.71
N GLU A 94 16.42 -7.77 6.16
CA GLU A 94 17.09 -7.24 7.35
C GLU A 94 16.76 -8.02 8.62
N ARG A 95 15.53 -8.56 8.74
CA ARG A 95 15.10 -9.36 9.89
C ARG A 95 15.83 -10.69 10.03
N GLY A 96 16.46 -11.18 8.96
CA GLY A 96 17.27 -12.39 9.00
C GLY A 96 16.52 -13.69 9.29
N ASP A 97 15.19 -13.69 9.21
CA ASP A 97 14.32 -14.81 9.59
C ASP A 97 13.56 -15.45 8.41
N THR A 98 13.88 -15.02 7.19
CA THR A 98 13.40 -15.62 5.94
C THR A 98 14.55 -16.11 5.06
N GLU A 99 14.28 -17.13 4.26
CA GLU A 99 15.18 -17.64 3.24
C GLU A 99 14.48 -17.71 1.87
N ALA A 100 15.25 -17.47 0.81
CA ALA A 100 14.77 -17.62 -0.56
C ALA A 100 14.69 -19.11 -0.92
N LEU A 101 13.66 -19.48 -1.67
CA LEU A 101 13.50 -20.81 -2.24
C LEU A 101 14.05 -20.83 -3.67
N ALA A 102 14.63 -21.97 -4.06
CA ALA A 102 15.08 -22.18 -5.44
C ALA A 102 13.95 -22.11 -6.49
N GLY A 103 12.69 -22.27 -6.06
CA GLY A 103 11.52 -22.22 -6.93
C GLY A 103 10.22 -22.44 -6.15
N LEU A 104 9.12 -22.70 -6.88
CA LEU A 104 7.82 -22.95 -6.28
C LEU A 104 7.80 -24.29 -5.52
N SER A 105 7.46 -24.23 -4.23
CA SER A 105 7.44 -25.40 -3.35
C SER A 105 6.08 -26.11 -3.29
N SER A 106 4.99 -25.47 -3.70
CA SER A 106 3.66 -26.08 -3.71
C SER A 106 3.41 -26.91 -4.97
N ALA A 107 2.68 -28.02 -4.83
CA ALA A 107 2.29 -28.85 -5.97
C ALA A 107 1.48 -28.05 -7.02
N PHE A 108 0.56 -27.20 -6.56
CA PHE A 108 -0.22 -26.31 -7.42
C PHE A 108 0.68 -25.32 -8.19
N GLY A 109 1.64 -24.67 -7.49
CA GLY A 109 2.55 -23.73 -8.12
C GLY A 109 3.40 -24.36 -9.21
N ARG A 110 4.00 -25.52 -8.93
CA ARG A 110 4.76 -26.29 -9.93
C ARG A 110 3.90 -26.74 -11.11
N ALA A 111 2.69 -27.22 -10.85
CA ALA A 111 1.78 -27.63 -11.93
C ALA A 111 1.44 -26.48 -12.88
N ARG A 112 1.17 -25.27 -12.35
CA ARG A 112 0.93 -24.07 -13.18
C ARG A 112 2.20 -23.60 -13.87
N GLU A 113 3.35 -23.75 -13.22
CA GLU A 113 4.62 -23.39 -13.80
C GLU A 113 4.97 -24.24 -15.03
N HIS A 114 4.61 -25.51 -15.06
CA HIS A 114 4.85 -26.39 -16.20
C HIS A 114 3.71 -26.41 -17.23
N ASP A 115 2.65 -25.63 -17.04
CA ASP A 115 1.52 -25.58 -17.98
C ASP A 115 1.81 -24.59 -19.12
N ALA A 116 2.15 -25.12 -20.30
CA ALA A 116 2.48 -24.34 -21.49
C ALA A 116 1.32 -23.43 -21.96
N ARG A 117 0.07 -23.74 -21.59
CA ARG A 117 -1.10 -22.89 -21.91
C ARG A 117 -1.02 -21.53 -21.22
N LEU A 118 -0.23 -21.42 -20.16
CA LEU A 118 -0.06 -20.18 -19.38
C LEU A 118 1.12 -19.33 -19.84
N ASP A 119 1.88 -19.77 -20.84
CA ASP A 119 3.11 -19.06 -21.24
C ASP A 119 2.82 -17.67 -21.80
N ALA A 120 1.72 -17.50 -22.54
CA ALA A 120 1.28 -16.20 -23.06
C ALA A 120 0.89 -15.19 -21.97
N VAL A 121 0.52 -15.67 -20.78
CA VAL A 121 0.03 -14.85 -19.64
C VAL A 121 1.02 -14.75 -18.49
N ARG A 122 2.22 -15.31 -18.67
CA ARG A 122 3.24 -15.36 -17.62
C ARG A 122 4.00 -14.04 -17.53
N PHE A 123 4.09 -13.48 -16.33
CA PHE A 123 4.94 -12.32 -16.09
C PHE A 123 6.42 -12.66 -16.30
N PRO A 124 7.19 -11.82 -17.02
CA PRO A 124 8.58 -12.12 -17.36
C PRO A 124 9.54 -11.96 -16.17
N ALA A 125 9.29 -10.97 -15.29
CA ALA A 125 10.10 -10.73 -14.10
C ALA A 125 9.65 -11.65 -12.95
N ARG A 126 10.26 -12.83 -12.84
CA ARG A 126 9.99 -13.77 -11.75
C ARG A 126 10.82 -13.47 -10.52
N VAL A 127 10.14 -13.37 -9.39
CA VAL A 127 10.77 -13.22 -8.08
C VAL A 127 10.76 -14.56 -7.36
N GLN A 128 11.91 -14.97 -6.82
CA GLN A 128 11.99 -16.20 -6.03
C GLN A 128 11.17 -16.03 -4.73
N PRO A 129 10.26 -16.99 -4.42
CA PRO A 129 9.48 -16.91 -3.20
C PRO A 129 10.40 -17.13 -2.00
N ARG A 130 10.04 -16.49 -0.88
CA ARG A 130 10.67 -16.67 0.42
C ARG A 130 9.77 -17.48 1.34
N ARG A 131 10.38 -18.15 2.31
CA ARG A 131 9.70 -18.76 3.46
C ARG A 131 10.39 -18.34 4.76
N ALA A 132 9.71 -18.54 5.88
CA ALA A 132 10.35 -18.47 7.19
C ALA A 132 11.45 -19.54 7.29
N GLN A 133 12.57 -19.19 7.93
CA GLN A 133 13.58 -20.17 8.33
C GLN A 133 13.00 -21.20 9.31
N ALA A 134 13.64 -22.36 9.43
CA ALA A 134 13.23 -23.38 10.38
C ALA A 134 13.21 -22.82 11.82
N GLY A 135 12.08 -22.98 12.50
CA GLY A 135 11.88 -22.46 13.86
C GLY A 135 11.55 -20.96 13.95
N ALA A 136 11.54 -20.23 12.83
CA ALA A 136 11.17 -18.82 12.81
C ALA A 136 9.65 -18.61 12.60
N ASN A 137 9.14 -17.49 13.11
CA ASN A 137 7.78 -17.02 12.84
C ASN A 137 7.82 -15.57 12.37
N VAL A 138 7.40 -15.36 11.14
CA VAL A 138 7.57 -14.09 10.42
C VAL A 138 6.34 -13.18 10.47
N THR A 139 5.34 -13.53 11.28
CA THR A 139 4.09 -12.78 11.36
C THR A 139 4.24 -11.50 12.19
N GLN A 140 3.51 -10.45 11.80
CA GLN A 140 3.47 -9.18 12.55
C GLN A 140 3.02 -9.39 14.01
N MET A 141 2.11 -10.33 14.25
CA MET A 141 1.68 -10.72 15.61
C MET A 141 2.80 -11.35 16.43
N ASN A 142 3.68 -12.15 15.83
CA ASN A 142 4.84 -12.70 16.53
C ASN A 142 5.81 -11.60 16.95
N TYR A 143 6.17 -10.69 16.05
CA TYR A 143 7.03 -9.55 16.38
C TYR A 143 6.41 -8.67 17.48
N ALA A 144 5.12 -8.37 17.36
CA ALA A 144 4.39 -7.55 18.31
C ALA A 144 4.40 -8.13 19.73
N ARG A 145 4.14 -9.43 19.87
CA ARG A 145 4.14 -10.13 21.17
C ARG A 145 5.54 -10.24 21.79
N ARG A 146 6.59 -10.14 20.98
CA ARG A 146 7.99 -10.05 21.44
C ARG A 146 8.42 -8.61 21.76
N GLY A 147 7.51 -7.65 21.68
CA GLY A 147 7.79 -6.24 21.94
C GLY A 147 8.47 -5.49 20.78
N THR A 148 8.69 -6.15 19.64
CA THR A 148 9.37 -5.56 18.48
C THR A 148 8.42 -4.69 17.66
N ILE A 149 8.86 -3.46 17.35
CA ILE A 149 8.19 -2.58 16.40
C ILE A 149 8.86 -2.77 15.04
N THR A 150 8.10 -3.20 14.05
CA THR A 150 8.61 -3.39 12.69
C THR A 150 8.48 -2.11 11.85
N PRO A 151 9.23 -1.97 10.74
CA PRO A 151 9.02 -0.88 9.78
C PRO A 151 7.57 -0.82 9.28
N GLU A 152 6.89 -1.97 9.14
CA GLU A 152 5.47 -1.99 8.76
C GLU A 152 4.55 -1.37 9.83
N MET A 153 4.86 -1.53 11.12
CA MET A 153 4.09 -0.92 12.21
C MET A 153 4.28 0.61 12.25
N GLU A 154 5.51 1.08 12.05
CA GLU A 154 5.79 2.52 11.94
C GLU A 154 5.11 3.13 10.71
N PHE A 155 5.23 2.47 9.56
CA PHE A 155 4.59 2.91 8.33
C PHE A 155 3.08 3.09 8.52
N ALA A 156 2.41 2.10 9.12
CA ALA A 156 0.99 2.20 9.41
C ALA A 156 0.66 3.33 10.39
N ALA A 157 1.44 3.50 11.46
CA ALA A 157 1.21 4.56 12.44
C ALA A 157 1.25 5.95 11.81
N ILE A 158 2.28 6.24 11.00
CA ILE A 158 2.42 7.53 10.32
C ILE A 158 1.30 7.71 9.28
N ARG A 159 0.93 6.65 8.57
CA ARG A 159 -0.15 6.70 7.57
C ARG A 159 -1.52 7.00 8.19
N GLU A 160 -1.81 6.45 9.37
CA GLU A 160 -3.06 6.72 10.11
C GLU A 160 -3.15 8.16 10.62
N ASN A 161 -2.01 8.79 10.93
CA ASN A 161 -2.00 10.18 11.41
C ASN A 161 -2.24 11.22 10.31
N GLN A 162 -2.11 10.89 9.02
CA GLN A 162 -2.40 11.81 7.90
C GLN A 162 -1.77 13.21 8.02
N ARG A 163 -0.54 13.30 8.57
CA ARG A 163 0.13 14.58 8.91
C ARG A 163 -0.69 15.52 9.80
N LEU A 164 -1.42 14.98 10.78
CA LEU A 164 -2.18 15.76 11.75
C LEU A 164 -1.32 16.85 12.43
N ASP A 165 -0.03 16.58 12.64
CA ASP A 165 0.97 17.49 13.20
C ASP A 165 1.21 18.75 12.34
N ALA A 166 0.92 18.70 11.04
CA ALA A 166 1.05 19.85 10.15
C ALA A 166 -0.12 20.84 10.27
N ILE A 167 -1.23 20.44 10.92
CA ILE A 167 -2.40 21.30 11.12
C ILE A 167 -2.14 22.25 12.28
N ARG A 168 -2.00 23.54 11.97
CA ARG A 168 -1.72 24.60 12.95
C ARG A 168 -2.96 25.30 13.47
N ASP A 169 -4.06 25.22 12.73
CA ASP A 169 -5.33 25.84 13.10
C ASP A 169 -6.04 24.98 14.15
N ALA A 170 -6.23 25.53 15.35
CA ALA A 170 -6.91 24.88 16.46
C ALA A 170 -8.38 24.55 16.16
N GLY A 171 -9.04 25.32 15.28
CA GLY A 171 -10.40 25.07 14.80
C GLY A 171 -10.47 23.82 13.91
N LEU A 172 -9.49 23.60 13.03
CA LEU A 172 -9.42 22.39 12.19
C LEU A 172 -9.08 21.13 12.98
N LEU A 173 -8.47 21.28 14.16
CA LEU A 173 -8.22 20.19 15.10
C LEU A 173 -9.45 19.85 15.96
N GLN A 174 -10.53 20.65 15.90
CA GLN A 174 -11.76 20.33 16.61
C GLN A 174 -12.53 19.23 15.89
N GLN A 175 -12.41 18.01 16.41
CA GLN A 175 -13.20 16.88 15.96
C GLN A 175 -14.42 16.69 16.87
N HIS A 176 -15.60 16.47 16.26
CA HIS A 176 -16.79 16.07 17.02
C HIS A 176 -16.49 14.77 17.80
N PRO A 177 -16.81 14.69 19.11
CA PRO A 177 -16.39 13.56 19.94
C PRO A 177 -16.97 12.22 19.47
N GLY A 178 -18.14 12.25 18.83
CA GLY A 178 -18.82 11.07 18.30
C GLY A 178 -19.20 10.07 19.41
N GLN A 179 -19.55 8.85 18.99
CA GLN A 179 -19.79 7.72 19.89
C GLN A 179 -19.03 6.50 19.36
N SER A 180 -18.04 6.05 20.12
CA SER A 180 -17.16 4.94 19.72
C SER A 180 -17.61 3.57 20.24
N PHE A 181 -18.67 3.53 21.06
CA PHE A 181 -19.19 2.33 21.74
C PHE A 181 -18.10 1.60 22.55
N GLY A 182 -17.21 2.36 23.21
CA GLY A 182 -16.13 1.83 24.04
C GLY A 182 -14.84 1.47 23.28
N ALA A 183 -14.66 1.97 22.05
CA ALA A 183 -13.38 1.84 21.34
C ALA A 183 -12.30 2.75 21.98
N SER A 184 -11.04 2.31 21.91
CA SER A 184 -9.87 3.03 22.44
C SER A 184 -9.14 3.77 21.31
N ILE A 185 -9.84 4.62 20.59
CA ILE A 185 -9.27 5.40 19.48
C ILE A 185 -8.36 6.47 20.05
N GLN A 186 -7.10 6.51 19.59
CA GLN A 186 -6.13 7.51 20.04
C GLN A 186 -6.22 8.76 19.19
N LYS A 187 -5.86 9.92 19.77
CA LYS A 187 -5.71 11.17 19.00
C LYS A 187 -4.51 11.13 18.05
N ILE A 188 -3.43 10.47 18.49
CA ILE A 188 -2.20 10.26 17.72
C ILE A 188 -1.88 8.78 17.79
N ILE A 189 -1.66 8.18 16.63
CA ILE A 189 -1.30 6.77 16.48
C ILE A 189 0.22 6.66 16.53
N THR A 190 0.76 5.95 17.51
CA THR A 190 2.20 5.67 17.62
C THR A 190 2.53 4.25 17.14
N PRO A 191 3.78 3.98 16.73
CA PRO A 191 4.21 2.61 16.40
C PRO A 191 4.01 1.62 17.56
N GLU A 192 4.17 2.07 18.81
CA GLU A 192 3.90 1.29 20.02
C GLU A 192 2.42 0.92 20.14
N PHE A 193 1.51 1.87 19.87
CA PHE A 193 0.07 1.60 19.90
C PHE A 193 -0.32 0.58 18.82
N VAL A 194 0.22 0.73 17.61
CA VAL A 194 0.05 -0.25 16.52
C VAL A 194 0.52 -1.64 16.95
N ARG A 195 1.73 -1.74 17.52
CA ARG A 195 2.27 -2.99 18.05
C ARG A 195 1.34 -3.59 19.10
N ASP A 196 0.87 -2.81 20.07
CA ASP A 196 0.03 -3.29 21.17
C ASP A 196 -1.32 -3.83 20.67
N GLU A 197 -1.93 -3.15 19.69
CA GLU A 197 -3.18 -3.60 19.07
C GLU A 197 -3.01 -4.92 18.32
N ILE A 198 -1.89 -5.09 17.63
CA ILE A 198 -1.55 -6.34 16.95
C ILE A 198 -1.24 -7.45 17.96
N ALA A 199 -0.47 -7.17 19.00
CA ALA A 199 -0.10 -8.16 20.03
C ALA A 199 -1.34 -8.74 20.74
N ARG A 200 -2.33 -7.87 21.00
CA ARG A 200 -3.64 -8.21 21.60
C ARG A 200 -4.61 -8.85 20.62
N GLY A 201 -4.27 -8.95 19.33
CA GLY A 201 -5.14 -9.51 18.29
C GLY A 201 -6.34 -8.64 17.95
N ARG A 202 -6.31 -7.33 18.25
CA ARG A 202 -7.38 -6.37 17.92
C ARG A 202 -7.17 -5.68 16.57
N ALA A 203 -5.98 -5.82 16.01
CA ALA A 203 -5.64 -5.32 14.69
C ALA A 203 -4.67 -6.25 13.96
N VAL A 204 -4.62 -6.11 12.63
CA VAL A 204 -3.77 -6.92 11.75
C VAL A 204 -3.10 -6.06 10.68
N LEU A 205 -1.93 -6.51 10.23
CA LEU A 205 -1.17 -5.97 9.09
C LEU A 205 -1.03 -7.09 8.03
N PRO A 206 -1.86 -7.12 6.98
CA PRO A 206 -1.88 -8.18 5.97
C PRO A 206 -0.69 -8.06 5.00
N ASN A 207 0.49 -8.41 5.50
CA ASN A 207 1.76 -8.05 4.88
C ASN A 207 2.61 -9.31 4.59
N ASN A 208 2.11 -10.18 3.70
CA ASN A 208 2.81 -11.40 3.28
C ASN A 208 4.26 -11.07 2.83
N ILE A 209 5.23 -11.88 3.25
CA ILE A 209 6.65 -11.75 2.91
C ILE A 209 6.94 -11.89 1.40
N ASN A 210 6.00 -12.45 0.65
CA ASN A 210 6.05 -12.60 -0.81
C ASN A 210 5.29 -11.51 -1.58
N HIS A 211 4.79 -10.48 -0.90
CA HIS A 211 4.18 -9.29 -1.51
C HIS A 211 4.93 -8.03 -1.04
N PRO A 212 6.24 -7.90 -1.36
CA PRO A 212 7.06 -6.79 -0.89
C PRO A 212 6.67 -5.44 -1.51
N GLU A 213 5.89 -5.43 -2.58
CA GLU A 213 5.37 -4.22 -3.24
C GLU A 213 4.25 -3.55 -2.44
N SER A 214 3.69 -4.23 -1.44
CA SER A 214 2.63 -3.68 -0.59
C SER A 214 3.10 -2.46 0.21
N GLU A 215 2.29 -1.41 0.17
CA GLU A 215 2.37 -0.31 1.13
C GLU A 215 1.59 -0.73 2.39
N PRO A 216 2.20 -0.85 3.58
CA PRO A 216 1.49 -1.34 4.75
C PRO A 216 0.24 -0.53 5.13
N MET A 217 -0.83 -1.23 5.53
CA MET A 217 -2.02 -0.65 6.15
C MET A 217 -2.55 -1.55 7.26
N ILE A 218 -2.92 -0.93 8.38
CA ILE A 218 -3.49 -1.63 9.53
C ILE A 218 -5.01 -1.74 9.42
N ILE A 219 -5.55 -2.88 9.82
CA ILE A 219 -7.00 -3.11 9.94
C ILE A 219 -7.30 -3.38 11.41
N GLY A 220 -8.16 -2.58 12.03
CA GLY A 220 -8.60 -2.78 13.41
C GLY A 220 -9.60 -1.72 13.83
N ARG A 221 -10.32 -1.98 14.93
CA ARG A 221 -11.42 -1.12 15.41
C ARG A 221 -10.96 0.30 15.81
N ASN A 222 -9.71 0.44 16.24
CA ASN A 222 -9.16 1.70 16.76
C ASN A 222 -8.41 2.54 15.70
N PHE A 223 -8.59 2.21 14.41
CA PHE A 223 -7.96 2.85 13.25
C PHE A 223 -9.03 3.34 12.26
N LEU A 224 -8.64 4.09 11.23
CA LEU A 224 -9.59 4.50 10.19
C LEU A 224 -10.23 3.25 9.55
N THR A 225 -11.54 3.30 9.29
CA THR A 225 -12.25 2.21 8.61
C THR A 225 -11.65 1.96 7.23
N LYS A 226 -11.40 0.69 6.90
CA LYS A 226 -10.85 0.25 5.60
C LYS A 226 -11.95 -0.32 4.72
N ILE A 227 -11.83 -0.15 3.42
CA ILE A 227 -12.80 -0.65 2.42
C ILE A 227 -12.11 -1.57 1.42
N ASN A 228 -12.74 -2.71 1.14
CA ASN A 228 -12.25 -3.69 0.16
C ASN A 228 -13.05 -3.58 -1.14
N ALA A 229 -12.38 -3.75 -2.28
CA ALA A 229 -13.02 -3.88 -3.57
C ALA A 229 -12.75 -5.27 -4.14
N ASN A 230 -13.81 -5.99 -4.52
CA ASN A 230 -13.67 -7.29 -5.16
C ASN A 230 -13.43 -7.10 -6.65
N ILE A 231 -12.37 -7.71 -7.16
CA ILE A 231 -12.04 -7.82 -8.59
C ILE A 231 -12.01 -9.29 -8.97
N GLY A 232 -12.19 -9.60 -10.25
CA GLY A 232 -12.18 -10.97 -10.73
C GLY A 232 -12.48 -11.06 -12.22
N ASN A 233 -11.98 -12.14 -12.82
CA ASN A 233 -12.22 -12.45 -14.22
C ASN A 233 -13.64 -12.98 -14.44
N SER A 234 -14.27 -12.54 -15.52
CA SER A 234 -15.48 -13.16 -16.07
C SER A 234 -15.07 -14.25 -17.05
N ALA A 235 -15.79 -15.38 -17.05
CA ALA A 235 -15.63 -16.45 -18.04
C ALA A 235 -15.89 -16.00 -19.50
N VAL A 236 -16.47 -14.81 -19.68
CA VAL A 236 -16.97 -14.31 -20.98
C VAL A 236 -16.12 -13.15 -21.54
N SER A 237 -15.38 -12.45 -20.68
CA SER A 237 -14.40 -11.43 -21.09
C SER A 237 -13.41 -11.18 -19.95
N SER A 238 -12.10 -11.35 -20.21
CA SER A 238 -11.07 -10.65 -19.44
C SER A 238 -9.70 -10.79 -20.10
N GLY A 239 -9.07 -9.66 -20.38
CA GLY A 239 -7.64 -9.56 -20.62
C GLY A 239 -6.89 -9.18 -19.34
N ILE A 240 -5.59 -9.46 -19.27
CA ILE A 240 -4.77 -9.12 -18.08
C ILE A 240 -4.74 -7.61 -17.84
N ALA A 241 -4.63 -6.80 -18.90
CA ALA A 241 -4.66 -5.35 -18.78
C ALA A 241 -5.97 -4.84 -18.17
N GLU A 242 -7.11 -5.45 -18.53
CA GLU A 242 -8.42 -5.09 -17.98
C GLU A 242 -8.50 -5.39 -16.48
N GLU A 243 -8.01 -6.56 -16.03
CA GLU A 243 -7.98 -6.92 -14.62
C GLU A 243 -7.04 -6.01 -13.81
N VAL A 244 -5.90 -5.63 -14.40
CA VAL A 244 -4.99 -4.66 -13.78
C VAL A 244 -5.63 -3.27 -13.74
N GLU A 245 -6.34 -2.85 -14.78
CA GLU A 245 -7.06 -1.56 -14.77
C GLU A 245 -8.15 -1.53 -13.71
N LYS A 246 -8.91 -2.62 -13.52
CA LYS A 246 -9.89 -2.75 -12.41
C LYS A 246 -9.22 -2.59 -11.05
N LEU A 247 -8.07 -3.23 -10.84
CA LEU A 247 -7.28 -3.07 -9.62
C LEU A 247 -6.87 -1.61 -9.42
N VAL A 248 -6.25 -0.98 -10.43
CA VAL A 248 -5.77 0.40 -10.35
C VAL A 248 -6.93 1.37 -10.11
N TRP A 249 -8.06 1.17 -10.79
CA TRP A 249 -9.26 1.98 -10.62
C TRP A 249 -9.80 1.89 -9.19
N ALA A 250 -9.91 0.67 -8.64
CA ALA A 250 -10.41 0.47 -7.29
C ALA A 250 -9.53 1.20 -6.26
N ILE A 251 -8.22 1.00 -6.31
CA ILE A 251 -7.30 1.59 -5.33
C ILE A 251 -7.18 3.12 -5.51
N ARG A 252 -7.35 3.62 -6.75
CA ARG A 252 -7.42 5.05 -7.06
C ARG A 252 -8.55 5.75 -6.30
N TRP A 253 -9.67 5.05 -6.12
CA TRP A 253 -10.87 5.60 -5.48
C TRP A 253 -11.06 5.18 -4.02
N GLY A 254 -10.00 4.67 -3.38
CA GLY A 254 -9.98 4.45 -1.93
C GLY A 254 -10.07 2.99 -1.50
N ALA A 255 -10.12 2.02 -2.42
CA ALA A 255 -9.99 0.62 -2.04
C ALA A 255 -8.61 0.36 -1.43
N THR A 256 -8.58 -0.32 -0.29
CA THR A 256 -7.35 -0.62 0.43
C THR A 256 -6.71 -1.89 -0.13
N ARG A 257 -5.42 -1.83 -0.51
CA ARG A 257 -4.61 -2.91 -1.09
C ARG A 257 -3.49 -3.41 -0.19
#